data_AF-A0A4P9Z4I5-F1
#
_entry.id   AF-A0A4P9Z4I5-F1
#
_cell.length_a   1.000
_cell.length_b   1.000
_cell.length_c   1.000
_cell.angle_alpha   90.00
_cell.angle_beta   90.00
_cell.angle_gamma   90.00
#
_symmetry.space_group_name_H-M   'P 1'
#
loop_
_entity.id
_entity.type
_entity.pdbx_description
1 polymer ?
#
loop_
_entity_poly.entity_id
_entity_poly.type
_entity_poly.pdbx_seq_one_letter_code
_entity_poly.pdbx_strand_id
1 'polypeptide(L)'
;MIMVGVLRHQVTLLIGGEPPKASLKAVKETKALARGIALRTSANHLPLASFNQRKTFLCKAYEDGVYLKNPGASTGTPNPMTDPAGMEVMMDGMKKNMAMIIPQTIIMGWVNYFFSGFVLIKLPFPLTLRFKSMLQRGINTSEMDVAWVSSLSWYFLNLFGLRSIFNIILGEDNAMGGMGMAMGQPGQPQDFSKLFADEKDNLELTVHRWELHNVEKRILKKYRA
;
A
#
# COMPACT_ATOMS: atom_id res chain seq x y z
N MET A 1 19.02 -17.43 -4.12
CA MET A 1 18.06 -16.30 -4.02
C MET A 1 16.63 -16.72 -4.29
N ILE A 2 16.35 -17.49 -5.35
CA ILE A 2 14.98 -17.94 -5.68
C ILE A 2 14.35 -18.78 -4.55
N MET A 3 14.98 -19.88 -4.11
CA MET A 3 14.44 -20.71 -3.03
C MET A 3 14.21 -19.94 -1.72
N VAL A 4 15.12 -19.02 -1.39
CA VAL A 4 14.99 -18.17 -0.19
C VAL A 4 13.80 -17.22 -0.32
N GLY A 5 13.56 -16.67 -1.51
CA GLY A 5 12.36 -15.85 -1.78
C GLY A 5 11.07 -16.66 -1.70
N VAL A 6 11.06 -17.88 -2.22
CA VAL A 6 9.91 -18.81 -2.10
C VAL A 6 9.66 -19.18 -0.64
N LEU A 7 10.70 -19.57 0.10
CA LEU A 7 10.60 -19.90 1.53
C LEU A 7 10.10 -18.70 2.33
N ARG A 8 10.64 -17.50 2.09
CA ARG A 8 10.17 -16.25 2.71
C ARG A 8 8.68 -16.05 2.43
N HIS A 9 8.23 -16.22 1.19
CA HIS A 9 6.83 -16.07 0.84
C HIS A 9 5.94 -17.03 1.62
N GLN A 10 6.30 -18.31 1.68
CA GLN A 10 5.54 -19.31 2.44
C GLN A 10 5.54 -19.02 3.95
N VAL A 11 6.69 -18.65 4.53
CA VAL A 11 6.77 -18.25 5.95
C VAL A 11 5.92 -17.01 6.21
N THR A 12 5.89 -16.04 5.29
CA THR A 12 5.05 -14.84 5.43
C THR A 12 3.57 -15.18 5.35
N LEU A 13 3.17 -16.13 4.50
CA LEU A 13 1.79 -16.63 4.47
C LEU A 13 1.41 -17.33 5.78
N LEU A 14 2.31 -18.16 6.33
CA LEU A 14 2.08 -18.86 7.59
C LEU A 14 2.01 -17.92 8.80
N ILE A 15 2.87 -16.91 8.86
CA ILE A 15 2.86 -15.89 9.92
C ILE A 15 1.67 -14.93 9.75
N GLY A 16 1.29 -14.65 8.51
CA GLY A 16 0.28 -13.66 8.15
C GLY A 16 -1.14 -14.02 8.57
N GLY A 17 -1.42 -15.32 8.78
CA GLY A 17 -2.69 -15.85 9.27
C GLY A 17 -3.91 -15.41 8.45
N GLU A 18 -5.10 -15.81 8.91
CA GLU A 18 -6.32 -15.14 8.47
C GLU A 18 -6.38 -13.73 9.09
N PRO A 19 -6.71 -12.68 8.31
CA PRO A 19 -6.91 -11.37 8.89
C PRO A 19 -7.97 -11.45 9.99
N PRO A 20 -7.76 -10.81 11.16
CA PRO A 20 -8.74 -10.85 12.24
C PRO A 20 -10.09 -10.34 11.72
N LYS A 21 -11.16 -11.07 12.02
CA LYS A 21 -12.51 -10.70 11.60
C LYS A 21 -12.83 -9.33 12.19
N ALA A 22 -12.81 -8.30 11.34
CA ALA A 22 -13.13 -6.95 11.76
C ALA A 22 -14.53 -6.92 12.40
N SER A 23 -14.66 -6.24 13.55
CA SER A 23 -15.95 -6.07 14.21
C SER A 23 -17.00 -5.48 13.27
N LEU A 24 -18.26 -5.91 13.38
CA LEU A 24 -19.35 -5.42 12.52
C LEU A 24 -19.47 -3.89 12.52
N LYS A 25 -19.21 -3.25 13.68
CA LYS A 25 -19.21 -1.79 13.80
C LYS A 25 -18.07 -1.12 13.01
N ALA A 26 -16.85 -1.67 13.07
CA ALA A 26 -15.72 -1.16 12.30
C ALA A 26 -15.90 -1.36 10.78
N VAL A 27 -16.51 -2.47 10.37
CA VAL A 27 -16.88 -2.70 8.96
C VAL A 27 -17.94 -1.70 8.52
N LYS A 28 -18.93 -1.42 9.38
CA LYS A 28 -19.98 -0.42 9.11
C LYS A 28 -19.38 0.97 8.91
N GLU A 29 -18.42 1.40 9.75
CA GLU A 29 -17.70 2.67 9.60
C GLU A 29 -17.00 2.76 8.24
N THR A 30 -16.18 1.77 7.91
CA THR A 30 -15.41 1.73 6.66
C THR A 30 -16.32 1.72 5.43
N LYS A 31 -17.39 0.92 5.46
CA LYS A 31 -18.35 0.83 4.34
C LYS A 31 -19.21 2.09 4.21
N ALA A 32 -19.55 2.75 5.31
CA ALA A 32 -20.27 4.02 5.28
C ALA A 32 -19.41 5.12 4.62
N LEU A 33 -18.11 5.17 4.90
CA LEU A 33 -17.19 6.10 4.23
C LEU A 33 -17.07 5.78 2.73
N ALA A 34 -16.86 4.50 2.39
CA ALA A 34 -16.77 4.06 1.00
C ALA A 34 -18.05 4.38 0.20
N ARG A 35 -19.22 4.33 0.85
CA ARG A 35 -20.50 4.72 0.24
C ARG A 35 -20.56 6.21 -0.09
N GLY A 36 -20.02 7.08 0.78
CA GLY A 36 -19.91 8.52 0.53
C GLY A 36 -19.04 8.79 -0.70
N ILE A 37 -17.84 8.19 -0.71
CA ILE A 37 -16.91 8.31 -1.84
C ILE A 37 -17.55 7.82 -3.14
N ALA A 38 -18.23 6.66 -3.12
CA ALA A 38 -18.91 6.13 -4.29
C ALA A 38 -20.05 7.02 -4.79
N LEU A 39 -20.80 7.66 -3.87
CA LEU A 39 -21.84 8.63 -4.25
C LEU A 39 -21.22 9.86 -4.91
N ARG A 40 -20.09 10.35 -4.41
CA ARG A 40 -19.36 11.49 -4.98
C ARG A 40 -18.79 11.18 -6.36
N THR A 41 -18.11 10.04 -6.52
CA THR A 41 -17.51 9.64 -7.80
C THR A 41 -18.57 9.33 -8.86
N SER A 42 -19.70 8.77 -8.45
CA SER A 42 -20.80 8.38 -9.34
C SER A 42 -21.93 9.42 -9.37
N ALA A 43 -21.70 10.63 -8.85
CA ALA A 43 -22.73 11.67 -8.71
C ALA A 43 -23.40 12.01 -10.05
N ASN A 44 -22.65 11.97 -11.14
CA ASN A 44 -23.09 12.36 -12.48
C ASN A 44 -23.95 11.31 -13.19
N HIS A 45 -23.99 10.08 -12.68
CA HIS A 45 -24.78 8.96 -13.22
C HIS A 45 -26.15 8.78 -12.54
N LEU A 46 -26.40 9.46 -11.41
CA LEU A 46 -27.67 9.41 -10.66
C LEU A 46 -28.56 10.64 -10.94
N PRO A 47 -29.88 10.50 -11.14
CA PRO A 47 -30.75 11.65 -11.39
C PRO A 47 -30.62 12.68 -10.26
N LEU A 48 -30.73 13.97 -10.57
CA LEU A 48 -30.55 15.06 -9.59
C LEU A 48 -31.37 14.84 -8.31
N ALA A 49 -32.64 14.43 -8.44
CA ALA A 49 -33.52 14.15 -7.30
C ALA A 49 -32.98 13.02 -6.41
N SER A 50 -32.54 11.91 -7.02
CA SER A 50 -31.97 10.75 -6.31
C SER A 50 -30.61 11.08 -5.68
N PHE A 51 -29.78 11.89 -6.35
CA PHE A 51 -28.52 12.36 -5.81
C PHE A 51 -28.75 13.23 -4.57
N ASN A 52 -29.63 14.23 -4.66
CA ASN A 52 -29.93 15.13 -3.55
C ASN A 52 -30.50 14.39 -2.34
N GLN A 53 -31.43 13.45 -2.54
CA GLN A 53 -31.98 12.65 -1.44
C GLN A 53 -30.90 11.84 -0.71
N ARG A 54 -29.98 11.21 -1.47
CA ARG A 54 -28.87 10.40 -0.91
C ARG A 54 -27.82 11.27 -0.24
N LYS A 55 -27.51 12.44 -0.81
CA LYS A 55 -26.61 13.44 -0.23
C LYS A 55 -27.14 13.89 1.14
N THR A 56 -28.39 14.33 1.21
CA THR A 56 -29.01 14.79 2.47
C THR A 56 -29.08 13.67 3.51
N PHE A 57 -29.41 12.44 3.10
CA PHE A 57 -29.43 11.30 4.02
C PHE A 57 -28.05 10.99 4.60
N LEU A 58 -27.00 10.97 3.77
CA LEU A 58 -25.64 10.68 4.22
C LEU A 58 -25.05 11.82 5.07
N CYS A 59 -25.28 13.08 4.69
CA CYS A 59 -24.81 14.22 5.48
C CYS A 59 -25.42 14.19 6.89
N LYS A 60 -26.74 13.97 7.01
CA LYS A 60 -27.40 13.79 8.31
C LYS A 60 -26.83 12.60 9.08
N ALA A 61 -26.63 11.46 8.42
CA ALA A 61 -26.11 10.27 9.11
C ALA A 61 -24.64 10.39 9.56
N TYR A 62 -23.85 11.25 8.91
CA TYR A 62 -22.49 11.61 9.36
C TYR A 62 -22.52 12.62 10.51
N GLU A 63 -23.43 13.61 10.47
CA GLU A 63 -23.67 14.56 11.58
C GLU A 63 -24.17 13.85 12.84
N ASP A 64 -25.14 12.94 12.70
CA ASP A 64 -25.76 12.19 13.79
C ASP A 64 -24.81 11.11 14.37
N GLY A 65 -23.68 10.83 13.71
CA GLY A 65 -22.72 9.83 14.17
C GLY A 65 -23.24 8.38 14.16
N VAL A 66 -24.33 8.09 13.43
CA VAL A 66 -25.00 6.76 13.36
C VAL A 66 -24.07 5.64 12.88
N TYR A 67 -23.06 6.03 12.10
CA TYR A 67 -22.07 5.11 11.55
C TYR A 67 -20.83 4.96 12.42
N LEU A 68 -20.60 5.81 13.44
CA LEU A 68 -19.48 5.70 14.36
C LEU A 68 -19.64 4.50 15.30
N LYS A 69 -18.53 3.79 15.55
CA LYS A 69 -18.42 2.66 16.46
C LYS A 69 -18.70 3.08 17.91
N ASN A 70 -18.34 4.32 18.26
CA ASN A 70 -18.62 4.98 19.53
C ASN A 70 -19.19 6.40 19.30
N PRO A 71 -20.51 6.59 19.31
CA PRO A 71 -21.16 7.89 19.05
C PRO A 71 -20.90 8.97 20.11
N GLY A 72 -20.28 8.62 21.24
CA GLY A 72 -19.98 9.51 22.37
C GLY A 72 -18.52 9.50 22.80
N ALA A 73 -17.62 8.89 22.03
CA ALA A 73 -16.19 9.05 22.28
C ALA A 73 -15.77 10.45 21.85
N SER A 74 -15.43 11.27 22.85
CA SER A 74 -14.89 12.61 22.68
C SER A 74 -13.85 12.66 21.56
N THR A 75 -13.91 13.74 20.79
CA THR A 75 -12.93 14.24 19.83
C THR A 75 -11.52 14.29 20.41
N GLY A 76 -10.88 13.14 20.50
CA GLY A 76 -9.52 12.97 20.95
C GLY A 76 -9.01 11.77 20.19
N THR A 77 -7.99 12.01 19.36
CA THR A 77 -7.21 11.00 18.65
C THR A 77 -7.12 9.76 19.53
N PRO A 78 -7.85 8.67 19.23
CA PRO A 78 -7.81 7.48 20.06
C PRO A 78 -6.38 7.01 20.03
N ASN A 79 -5.66 7.17 21.14
CA ASN A 79 -4.27 6.74 21.20
C ASN A 79 -4.26 5.23 20.88
N PRO A 80 -3.59 4.79 19.82
CA PRO A 80 -3.56 3.38 19.42
C PRO A 80 -3.04 2.43 20.50
N MET A 81 -2.36 2.97 21.51
CA MET A 81 -1.85 2.23 22.66
C MET A 81 -2.91 1.94 23.73
N THR A 82 -4.06 2.63 23.73
CA THR A 82 -5.09 2.45 24.76
C THR A 82 -6.26 1.58 24.31
N ASP A 83 -6.38 1.29 23.02
CA ASP A 83 -7.39 0.35 22.49
C ASP A 83 -6.72 -0.99 22.15
N PRO A 84 -7.03 -2.09 22.86
CA PRO A 84 -6.49 -3.43 22.58
C PRO A 84 -6.64 -3.86 21.12
N ALA A 85 -7.71 -3.42 20.44
CA ALA A 85 -7.93 -3.72 19.02
C ALA A 85 -7.06 -2.86 18.08
N GLY A 86 -6.73 -1.62 18.47
CA GLY A 86 -5.80 -0.76 17.74
C GLY A 86 -4.36 -1.25 17.86
N MET A 87 -3.99 -1.76 19.03
CA MET A 87 -2.69 -2.39 19.27
C MET A 87 -2.55 -3.71 18.49
N GLU A 88 -3.60 -4.52 18.38
CA GLU A 88 -3.58 -5.76 17.59
C GLU A 88 -3.39 -5.49 16.09
N VAL A 89 -4.11 -4.51 15.53
CA VAL A 89 -3.95 -4.10 14.12
C VAL A 89 -2.56 -3.51 13.87
N MET A 90 -2.05 -2.70 14.81
CA MET A 90 -0.69 -2.17 14.74
C MET A 90 0.37 -3.28 14.84
N MET A 91 0.17 -4.24 15.75
CA MET A 91 1.07 -5.36 15.94
C MET A 91 1.06 -6.29 14.74
N ASP A 92 -0.09 -6.53 14.11
CA ASP A 92 -0.18 -7.32 12.88
C ASP A 92 0.47 -6.60 11.69
N GLY A 93 0.29 -5.28 11.56
CA GLY A 93 1.03 -4.47 10.59
C GLY A 93 2.55 -4.50 10.83
N MET A 94 2.97 -4.42 12.09
CA MET A 94 4.37 -4.50 12.49
C MET A 94 4.96 -5.90 12.27
N LYS A 95 4.24 -6.97 12.65
CA LYS A 95 4.63 -8.37 12.39
C LYS A 95 4.81 -8.61 10.90
N LYS A 96 3.88 -8.15 10.08
CA LYS A 96 3.97 -8.26 8.61
C LYS A 96 5.16 -7.49 8.06
N ASN A 97 5.40 -6.25 8.52
CA ASN A 97 6.57 -5.48 8.08
C ASN A 97 7.90 -6.13 8.55
N MET A 98 7.94 -6.60 9.79
CA MET A 98 9.09 -7.25 10.39
C MET A 98 9.42 -8.59 9.70
N ALA A 99 8.41 -9.37 9.33
CA ALA A 99 8.56 -10.58 8.52
C ALA A 99 9.13 -10.28 7.11
N MET A 100 8.98 -9.05 6.60
CA MET A 100 9.60 -8.62 5.33
C MET A 100 11.04 -8.11 5.50
N ILE A 101 11.35 -7.40 6.58
CA ILE A 101 12.66 -6.76 6.81
C ILE A 101 13.70 -7.75 7.37
N ILE A 102 13.32 -8.59 8.33
CA ILE A 102 14.27 -9.47 9.04
C ILE A 102 15.06 -10.38 8.08
N PRO A 103 14.40 -11.11 7.15
CA PRO A 103 15.14 -12.01 6.26
C PRO A 103 16.14 -11.25 5.38
N GLN A 104 15.79 -10.04 4.95
CA GLN A 104 16.63 -9.23 4.08
C GLN A 104 17.92 -8.79 4.79
N THR A 105 17.80 -8.30 6.02
CA THR A 105 18.96 -7.84 6.81
C THR A 105 19.88 -9.00 7.17
N ILE A 106 19.33 -10.16 7.53
CA ILE A 106 20.12 -11.36 7.84
C ILE A 106 20.91 -11.82 6.61
N ILE A 107 20.26 -11.92 5.44
CA ILE A 107 20.94 -12.35 4.21
C ILE A 107 21.99 -11.33 3.79
N MET A 108 21.71 -10.03 3.91
CA MET A 108 22.68 -8.96 3.62
C MET A 108 23.92 -9.08 4.52
N GLY A 109 23.73 -9.32 5.82
CA GLY A 109 24.83 -9.56 6.77
C GLY A 109 25.60 -10.84 6.45
N TRP A 110 24.90 -11.92 6.11
CA TRP A 110 25.49 -13.21 5.76
C TRP A 110 26.35 -13.12 4.49
N VAL A 111 25.84 -12.47 3.44
CA VAL A 111 26.61 -12.23 2.20
C VAL A 111 27.82 -11.34 2.49
N ASN A 112 27.68 -10.32 3.33
CA ASN A 112 28.80 -9.44 3.67
C ASN A 112 29.87 -10.16 4.52
N TYR A 113 29.51 -11.07 5.41
CA TYR A 113 30.48 -11.79 6.23
C TYR A 113 31.24 -12.87 5.45
N PHE A 114 30.53 -13.71 4.69
CA PHE A 114 31.15 -14.85 3.98
C PHE A 114 31.74 -14.49 2.62
N PHE A 115 31.22 -13.46 1.96
CA PHE A 115 31.59 -13.14 0.57
C PHE A 115 32.18 -11.74 0.38
N SER A 116 32.78 -11.13 1.40
CA SER A 116 33.49 -9.86 1.26
C SER A 116 34.93 -10.04 0.77
N GLY A 117 35.50 -9.02 0.14
CA GLY A 117 36.93 -8.99 -0.23
C GLY A 117 37.28 -9.46 -1.65
N PHE A 118 36.31 -9.90 -2.46
CA PHE A 118 36.57 -10.35 -3.83
C PHE A 118 35.59 -9.78 -4.86
N VAL A 119 36.03 -9.79 -6.12
CA VAL A 119 35.25 -9.40 -7.30
C VAL A 119 34.51 -10.61 -7.84
N LEU A 120 33.21 -10.48 -8.13
CA LEU A 120 32.38 -11.63 -8.54
C LEU A 120 32.13 -11.65 -10.05
N ILE A 121 31.68 -10.53 -10.63
CA ILE A 121 31.31 -10.46 -12.05
C ILE A 121 31.59 -9.06 -12.62
N LYS A 122 31.83 -9.02 -13.94
CA LYS A 122 31.88 -7.80 -14.74
C LYS A 122 30.52 -7.59 -15.43
N LEU A 123 29.89 -6.44 -15.24
CA LEU A 123 28.65 -6.10 -15.92
C LEU A 123 28.91 -5.71 -17.39
N PRO A 124 28.03 -6.11 -18.34
CA PRO A 124 28.23 -5.87 -19.77
C PRO A 124 27.77 -4.48 -20.23
N PHE A 125 27.61 -3.52 -19.32
CA PHE A 125 27.16 -2.17 -19.62
C PHE A 125 27.95 -1.12 -18.81
N PRO A 126 28.18 0.08 -19.38
CA PRO A 126 28.96 1.12 -18.71
C PRO A 126 28.18 1.70 -17.52
N LEU A 127 28.87 1.91 -16.40
CA LEU A 127 28.30 2.43 -15.15
C LEU A 127 28.98 3.73 -14.74
N THR A 128 28.22 4.65 -14.16
CA THR A 128 28.78 5.92 -13.66
C THR A 128 29.59 5.73 -12.38
N LEU A 129 30.64 6.53 -12.19
CA LEU A 129 31.52 6.52 -11.00
C LEU A 129 30.78 6.70 -9.67
N ARG A 130 29.58 7.30 -9.66
CA ARG A 130 28.77 7.47 -8.45
C ARG A 130 28.31 6.14 -7.86
N PHE A 131 28.16 5.11 -8.69
CA PHE A 131 27.79 3.76 -8.21
C PHE A 131 28.99 2.99 -7.63
N LYS A 132 30.23 3.47 -7.79
CA LYS A 132 31.43 2.76 -7.38
C LYS A 132 31.44 2.41 -5.88
N SER A 133 31.13 3.39 -5.02
CA SER A 133 31.08 3.18 -3.56
C SER A 133 30.00 2.17 -3.14
N MET A 134 28.94 2.02 -3.92
CA MET A 134 27.86 1.07 -3.68
C MET A 134 28.16 -0.32 -4.27
N LEU A 135 28.78 -0.37 -5.44
CA LEU A 135 29.04 -1.61 -6.21
C LEU A 135 30.31 -2.35 -5.78
N GLN A 136 31.27 -1.63 -5.19
CA GLN A 136 32.58 -2.17 -4.79
C GLN A 136 32.76 -2.15 -3.27
N ARG A 137 31.66 -2.08 -2.51
CA ARG A 137 31.71 -2.16 -1.05
C ARG A 137 32.34 -3.48 -0.64
N GLY A 138 33.43 -3.40 0.13
CA GLY A 138 34.23 -4.56 0.56
C GLY A 138 35.45 -4.86 -0.31
N ILE A 139 35.78 -4.03 -1.30
CA ILE A 139 36.97 -4.17 -2.15
C ILE A 139 37.85 -2.92 -2.00
N ASN A 140 39.11 -3.09 -1.60
CA ASN A 140 40.02 -1.98 -1.29
C ASN A 140 40.92 -1.59 -2.48
N THR A 141 40.35 -1.42 -3.68
CA THR A 141 41.11 -1.07 -4.89
C THR A 141 40.54 0.17 -5.57
N SER A 142 41.21 1.31 -5.39
CA SER A 142 40.74 2.63 -5.86
C SER A 142 40.71 2.77 -7.38
N GLU A 143 41.59 2.08 -8.12
CA GLU A 143 41.75 2.20 -9.58
C GLU A 143 40.88 1.22 -10.38
N MET A 144 40.08 0.39 -9.72
CA MET A 144 39.29 -0.64 -10.40
C MET A 144 38.12 -0.03 -11.18
N ASP A 145 37.90 -0.53 -12.41
CA ASP A 145 36.76 -0.13 -13.26
C ASP A 145 35.42 -0.44 -12.57
N VAL A 146 34.45 0.46 -12.71
CA VAL A 146 33.13 0.43 -12.06
C VAL A 146 32.28 -0.76 -12.53
N ALA A 147 32.58 -1.31 -13.71
CA ALA A 147 31.91 -2.50 -14.23
C ALA A 147 32.15 -3.75 -13.37
N TRP A 148 33.19 -3.77 -12.53
CA TRP A 148 33.47 -4.86 -11.61
C TRP A 148 32.68 -4.71 -10.32
N VAL A 149 31.91 -5.75 -9.99
CA VAL A 149 30.91 -5.71 -8.92
C VAL A 149 31.25 -6.71 -7.82
N SER A 150 31.06 -6.29 -6.56
CA SER A 150 31.20 -7.15 -5.39
C SER A 150 29.99 -8.08 -5.22
N SER A 151 30.17 -9.12 -4.41
CA SER A 151 29.10 -10.08 -4.07
C SER A 151 27.85 -9.42 -3.48
N LEU A 152 28.00 -8.38 -2.66
CA LEU A 152 26.90 -7.66 -2.02
C LEU A 152 26.04 -6.92 -3.04
N SER A 153 26.68 -6.34 -4.04
CA SER A 153 26.02 -5.55 -5.07
C SER A 153 25.36 -6.46 -6.11
N TRP A 154 25.97 -7.62 -6.38
CA TRP A 154 25.32 -8.70 -7.12
C TRP A 154 24.06 -9.21 -6.40
N TYR A 155 24.09 -9.32 -5.06
CA TYR A 155 22.92 -9.67 -4.26
C TYR A 155 21.80 -8.63 -4.40
N PHE A 156 22.09 -7.33 -4.30
CA PHE A 156 21.09 -6.28 -4.51
C PHE A 156 20.50 -6.30 -5.93
N LEU A 157 21.32 -6.52 -6.96
CA LEU A 157 20.84 -6.66 -8.34
C LEU A 157 19.85 -7.84 -8.46
N ASN A 158 20.17 -8.99 -7.87
CA ASN A 158 19.26 -10.13 -7.84
C ASN A 158 17.99 -9.84 -7.03
N LEU A 159 18.09 -9.12 -5.91
CA LEU A 159 16.93 -8.78 -5.10
C LEU A 159 15.91 -7.94 -5.87
N PHE A 160 16.37 -6.93 -6.61
CA PHE A 160 15.48 -6.06 -7.39
C PHE A 160 15.02 -6.72 -8.69
N GLY A 161 15.92 -7.43 -9.39
CA GLY A 161 15.61 -8.07 -10.67
C GLY A 161 14.71 -9.30 -10.56
N LEU A 162 14.80 -10.07 -9.47
CA LEU A 162 14.00 -11.29 -9.31
C LEU A 162 12.52 -11.02 -8.96
N ARG A 163 12.12 -9.77 -8.68
CA ARG A 163 10.71 -9.43 -8.37
C ARG A 163 9.76 -9.86 -9.47
N SER A 164 10.10 -9.57 -10.73
CA SER A 164 9.26 -9.98 -11.86
C SER A 164 9.17 -11.49 -12.01
N ILE A 165 10.24 -12.22 -11.68
CA ILE A 165 10.25 -13.69 -11.72
C ILE A 165 9.39 -14.25 -10.59
N PHE A 166 9.44 -13.64 -9.40
CA PHE A 166 8.54 -14.02 -8.31
C PHE A 166 7.07 -13.74 -8.64
N ASN A 167 6.74 -12.67 -9.36
CA ASN A 167 5.38 -12.42 -9.83
C ASN A 167 4.87 -13.52 -10.78
N ILE A 168 5.74 -14.04 -11.64
CA ILE A 168 5.38 -15.13 -12.56
C ILE A 168 5.20 -16.45 -11.80
N ILE A 169 6.09 -16.76 -10.85
CA ILE A 169 6.09 -18.05 -10.13
C ILE A 169 5.02 -18.10 -9.03
N LEU A 170 4.80 -16.98 -8.32
CA LEU A 170 3.98 -16.92 -7.10
C LEU A 170 2.68 -16.10 -7.28
N GLY A 171 2.48 -15.44 -8.42
CA GLY A 171 1.34 -14.56 -8.69
C GLY A 171 1.56 -13.11 -8.25
N GLU A 172 0.59 -12.25 -8.58
CA GLU A 172 0.65 -10.79 -8.42
C GLU A 172 0.59 -10.33 -6.95
N ASP A 173 -0.08 -11.09 -6.07
CA ASP A 173 -0.23 -10.81 -4.63
C ASP A 173 0.91 -11.40 -3.76
N ASN A 174 2.10 -11.61 -4.34
CA ASN A 174 3.18 -12.22 -3.57
C ASN A 174 3.79 -11.25 -2.53
N ALA A 175 4.29 -11.82 -1.44
CA ALA A 175 4.94 -11.08 -0.35
C ALA A 175 6.30 -10.46 -0.75
N MET A 176 6.73 -10.60 -2.00
CA MET A 176 7.99 -10.07 -2.53
C MET A 176 7.83 -8.67 -3.14
N GLY A 177 6.62 -8.28 -3.56
CA GLY A 177 6.31 -6.95 -4.12
C GLY A 177 6.19 -5.82 -3.08
N GLY A 178 5.88 -6.15 -1.81
CA GLY A 178 5.60 -5.18 -0.74
C GLY A 178 6.80 -4.35 -0.25
N MET A 179 8.01 -4.60 -0.76
CA MET A 179 9.24 -3.97 -0.26
C MET A 179 9.29 -2.44 -0.47
N GLY A 180 8.50 -1.90 -1.40
CA GLY A 180 8.35 -0.45 -1.60
C GLY A 180 7.35 0.22 -0.65
N MET A 181 6.37 -0.53 -0.14
CA MET A 181 5.38 -0.02 0.83
C MET A 181 5.79 -0.22 2.29
N ALA A 182 6.71 -1.15 2.57
CA ALA A 182 7.21 -1.46 3.92
C ALA A 182 7.98 -0.31 4.60
N MET A 183 8.49 0.66 3.84
CA MET A 183 9.17 1.86 4.35
C MET A 183 8.21 3.05 4.57
N GLY A 184 6.91 2.86 4.32
CA GLY A 184 5.87 3.80 4.71
C GLY A 184 5.55 3.64 6.20
N GLN A 185 5.50 4.77 6.92
CA GLN A 185 5.11 4.85 8.33
C GLN A 185 3.98 3.88 8.68
N PRO A 186 4.08 3.12 9.80
CA PRO A 186 2.98 2.29 10.28
C PRO A 186 1.72 3.16 10.37
N GLY A 187 0.68 2.73 9.66
CA GLY A 187 -0.55 3.49 9.46
C GLY A 187 -1.06 4.02 10.78
N GLN A 188 -1.11 5.34 10.91
CA GLN A 188 -1.81 5.95 12.04
C GLN A 188 -3.27 5.47 12.03
N PRO A 189 -3.86 5.21 13.21
CA PRO A 189 -5.28 4.91 13.30
C PRO A 189 -6.05 6.04 12.63
N GLN A 190 -6.84 5.68 11.64
CA GLN A 190 -7.72 6.62 10.97
C GLN A 190 -8.81 7.05 11.94
N ASP A 191 -8.87 8.34 12.24
CA ASP A 191 -9.96 8.93 13.00
C ASP A 191 -11.18 9.06 12.07
N PHE A 192 -12.11 8.11 12.20
CA PHE A 192 -13.33 8.07 11.38
C PHE A 192 -14.26 9.25 11.65
N SER A 193 -14.20 9.90 12.82
CA SER A 193 -15.02 11.09 13.10
C SER A 193 -14.58 12.24 12.21
N LYS A 194 -13.26 12.48 12.13
CA LYS A 194 -12.69 13.49 11.24
C LYS A 194 -12.92 13.13 9.77
N LEU A 195 -12.71 11.87 9.38
CA LEU A 195 -12.95 11.42 8.00
C LEU A 195 -14.41 11.58 7.57
N PHE A 196 -15.38 11.38 8.46
CA PHE A 196 -16.79 11.63 8.14
C PHE A 196 -17.13 13.10 8.03
N ALA A 197 -16.51 13.97 8.85
CA ALA A 197 -16.64 15.42 8.69
C ALA A 197 -16.05 15.88 7.35
N ASP A 198 -14.84 15.44 7.02
CA ASP A 198 -14.17 15.75 5.76
C ASP A 198 -14.99 15.25 4.55
N GLU A 199 -15.54 14.02 4.61
CA GLU A 199 -16.35 13.49 3.51
C GLU A 199 -17.73 14.17 3.40
N LYS A 200 -18.31 14.63 4.50
CA LYS A 200 -19.53 15.46 4.48
C LYS A 200 -19.26 16.76 3.73
N ASP A 201 -18.20 17.48 4.07
CA ASP A 201 -17.84 18.74 3.40
C ASP A 201 -17.58 18.51 1.90
N ASN A 202 -16.89 17.41 1.55
CA ASN A 202 -16.69 17.01 0.16
C ASN A 202 -18.01 16.73 -0.58
N LEU A 203 -18.97 16.04 0.06
CA LEU A 203 -20.30 15.79 -0.51
C LEU A 203 -21.10 17.08 -0.67
N GLU A 204 -20.98 18.02 0.26
CA GLU A 204 -21.59 19.35 0.18
C GLU A 204 -21.07 20.16 -1.01
N LEU A 205 -19.76 20.14 -1.23
CA LEU A 205 -19.09 20.82 -2.35
C LEU A 205 -19.30 20.14 -3.71
N THR A 206 -19.80 18.90 -3.74
CA THR A 206 -19.97 18.15 -4.99
C THR A 206 -21.07 18.76 -5.86
N VAL A 207 -20.67 19.26 -7.02
CA VAL A 207 -21.58 19.79 -8.06
C VAL A 207 -22.12 18.65 -8.90
N HIS A 208 -23.45 18.49 -8.93
CA HIS A 208 -24.10 17.48 -9.75
C HIS A 208 -24.15 17.91 -11.22
N ARG A 209 -23.54 17.13 -12.13
CA ARG A 209 -23.68 17.32 -13.58
C ARG A 209 -24.25 16.06 -14.21
N TRP A 210 -25.48 16.14 -14.71
CA TRP A 210 -26.15 15.00 -15.34
C TRP A 210 -25.49 14.60 -16.67
N GLU A 211 -24.76 13.49 -16.69
CA GLU A 211 -24.02 13.06 -17.89
C GLU A 211 -24.95 12.54 -19.01
N LEU A 212 -26.10 12.01 -18.63
CA LEU A 212 -27.14 11.53 -19.54
C LEU A 212 -27.91 12.67 -20.22
N HIS A 213 -27.64 13.93 -19.87
CA HIS A 213 -28.25 15.06 -20.57
C HIS A 213 -27.77 15.10 -22.02
N ASN A 214 -28.71 15.14 -22.97
CA ASN A 214 -28.45 15.12 -24.42
C ASN A 214 -27.69 13.88 -24.92
N VAL A 215 -27.77 12.75 -24.20
CA VAL A 215 -27.13 11.49 -24.62
C VAL A 215 -27.64 11.02 -25.99
N GLU A 216 -28.93 11.20 -26.27
CA GLU A 216 -29.56 10.86 -27.56
C GLU A 216 -28.88 11.60 -28.71
N LYS A 217 -28.69 12.92 -28.58
CA LYS A 217 -28.00 13.74 -29.58
C LYS A 217 -26.53 13.36 -29.74
N ARG A 218 -25.85 13.02 -28.64
CA ARG A 218 -24.44 12.56 -28.67
C ARG A 218 -24.30 11.24 -29.42
N ILE A 219 -25.20 10.29 -29.16
CA ILE A 219 -25.22 8.98 -29.83
C ILE A 219 -25.55 9.16 -31.32
N LEU A 220 -26.59 9.92 -31.65
CA LEU A 220 -26.96 10.19 -33.04
C LEU A 220 -25.85 10.91 -33.81
N LYS A 221 -25.09 11.82 -33.18
CA LYS A 221 -23.91 12.45 -33.81
C LYS A 221 -22.76 11.47 -34.02
N LYS A 222 -22.59 10.49 -33.13
CA LYS A 222 -21.51 9.49 -33.23
C LYS A 222 -21.77 8.45 -34.31
N TYR A 223 -23.04 8.08 -34.54
CA TYR A 223 -23.43 7.02 -35.47
C TYR A 223 -24.17 7.51 -36.73
N ARG A 224 -24.30 8.82 -36.94
CA ARG A 224 -24.70 9.35 -38.26
C ARG A 224 -23.55 9.14 -39.25
N ALA A 225 -23.69 8.11 -40.07
CA ALA A 225 -23.16 8.08 -41.44
C ALA A 225 -23.91 9.10 -42.31
#